data_AF-A0A662K4U3-F1
#
_entry.id   AF-A0A662K4U3-F1
#
_cell.length_a   1.000
_cell.length_b   1.000
_cell.length_c   1.000
_cell.angle_alpha   90.00
_cell.angle_beta   90.00
_cell.angle_gamma   90.00
#
_symmetry.space_group_name_H-M   'P 1'
#
loop_
_entity.id
_entity.type
_entity.pdbx_description
1 polymer ?
#
loop_
_entity_poly.entity_id
_entity_poly.type
_entity_poly.pdbx_seq_one_letter_code
_entity_poly.pdbx_strand_id
1 'polypeptide(L)'
;MAERVYSFTIDTEVAPALIDDMFRYMIYYQLLPRPANFTNIGMLTHEKVPILTFTLLGPAGTWFVHVKVIGSTPILVEMTPTPGTPSTVLDELKDLIITSIQIFEERVRRTTLYFAWTEEGVHHPEEYPRARQRILDSLFSESMLLLFIIFMSLSLFMFWILGPLTPIMLMAIQLLMVLYSDKIVLRMGRWRITEENPNVYLLQYHLPYPEYRRVAMSYGPKILARIKDEIYQLTLGRGREIDCKVAQEVFQKYGITCIPELMVAKKVDVYSLVKEAASRFGLPVPKITISNIMLPNAAAAGPSPSRGTILITTGLLVQLEEDEILGVLGHEFSHLKGRDPLAMFALTAAEYLLRIYVLWPLAVYLPFIYYFLAFSAVYFIAKFFEAKADLEAAKVIGEPQVLAEAL
;
A
#
# COMPACT_ATOMS: atom_id res chain seq x y z
N MET A 1 38.34 -12.27 -25.06
CA MET A 1 37.42 -11.11 -24.98
C MET A 1 36.61 -11.31 -23.71
N ALA A 2 36.63 -10.35 -22.79
CA ALA A 2 35.91 -10.49 -21.52
C ALA A 2 34.40 -10.56 -21.80
N GLU A 3 33.74 -11.61 -21.30
CA GLU A 3 32.29 -11.70 -21.29
C GLU A 3 31.75 -10.51 -20.49
N ARG A 4 30.92 -9.67 -21.11
CA ARG A 4 30.28 -8.55 -20.41
C ARG A 4 29.16 -9.13 -19.56
N VAL A 5 29.39 -9.24 -18.26
CA VAL A 5 28.36 -9.63 -17.29
C VAL A 5 27.55 -8.40 -16.93
N TYR A 6 26.24 -8.48 -17.08
CA TYR A 6 25.28 -7.48 -16.62
C TYR A 6 24.69 -7.98 -15.30
N SER A 7 24.86 -7.21 -14.23
CA SER A 7 24.33 -7.57 -12.91
C SER A 7 23.43 -6.47 -12.36
N PHE A 8 22.34 -6.85 -11.72
CA PHE A 8 21.49 -5.95 -10.96
C PHE A 8 20.87 -6.68 -9.77
N THR A 9 20.44 -5.92 -8.77
CA THR A 9 19.75 -6.42 -7.60
C THR A 9 18.26 -6.14 -7.70
N ILE A 10 17.45 -6.98 -7.09
CA ILE A 10 16.02 -6.83 -6.93
C ILE A 10 15.72 -6.97 -5.44
N ASP A 11 15.24 -5.91 -4.83
CA ASP A 11 14.68 -5.96 -3.48
C ASP A 11 13.35 -6.72 -3.52
N THR A 12 13.12 -7.57 -2.53
CA THR A 12 11.96 -8.45 -2.49
C THR A 12 11.47 -8.61 -1.06
N GLU A 13 10.15 -8.66 -0.90
CA GLU A 13 9.49 -8.96 0.39
C GLU A 13 9.35 -10.47 0.62
N VAL A 14 9.78 -11.30 -0.33
CA VAL A 14 9.68 -12.76 -0.20
C VAL A 14 10.61 -13.24 0.91
N ALA A 15 10.04 -13.85 1.94
CA ALA A 15 10.81 -14.47 3.01
C ALA A 15 11.82 -15.49 2.44
N PRO A 16 13.06 -15.59 2.98
CA PRO A 16 14.10 -16.49 2.47
C PRO A 16 13.64 -17.95 2.30
N ALA A 17 12.72 -18.41 3.15
CA ALA A 17 12.15 -19.75 3.09
C ALA A 17 11.27 -20.01 1.85
N LEU A 18 10.76 -18.96 1.21
CA LEU A 18 9.87 -19.03 0.04
C LEU A 18 10.59 -18.84 -1.29
N ILE A 19 11.90 -18.57 -1.28
CA ILE A 19 12.66 -18.31 -2.51
C ILE A 19 12.72 -19.56 -3.41
N ASP A 20 12.78 -20.77 -2.85
CA ASP A 20 12.69 -22.01 -3.66
C ASP A 20 11.33 -22.13 -4.36
N ASP A 21 10.24 -21.81 -3.65
CA ASP A 21 8.89 -21.81 -4.20
C ASP A 21 8.72 -20.73 -5.29
N MET A 22 9.34 -19.57 -5.11
CA MET A 22 9.39 -18.51 -6.11
C MET A 22 10.09 -18.96 -7.38
N PHE A 23 11.26 -19.61 -7.29
CA PHE A 23 11.96 -20.12 -8.46
C PHE A 23 11.19 -21.24 -9.16
N ARG A 24 10.56 -22.16 -8.40
CA ARG A 24 9.64 -23.14 -8.98
C ARG A 24 8.51 -22.45 -9.71
N TYR A 25 7.93 -21.41 -9.13
CA TYR A 25 6.87 -20.63 -9.78
C TYR A 25 7.34 -20.03 -11.10
N MET A 26 8.51 -19.39 -11.14
CA MET A 26 9.12 -18.85 -12.37
C MET A 26 9.29 -19.95 -13.43
N ILE A 27 9.85 -21.11 -13.04
CA ILE A 27 10.05 -22.24 -13.94
C ILE A 27 8.72 -22.70 -14.55
N TYR A 28 7.72 -22.99 -13.71
CA TYR A 28 6.47 -23.58 -14.16
C TYR A 28 5.59 -22.64 -14.96
N TYR A 29 5.52 -21.36 -14.58
CA TYR A 29 4.55 -20.41 -15.15
C TYR A 29 5.15 -19.45 -16.17
N GLN A 30 6.46 -19.20 -16.15
CA GLN A 30 7.09 -18.26 -17.09
C GLN A 30 8.01 -18.96 -18.10
N LEU A 31 8.88 -19.85 -17.63
CA LEU A 31 9.95 -20.43 -18.47
C LEU A 31 9.46 -21.64 -19.29
N LEU A 32 8.90 -22.66 -18.63
CA LEU A 32 8.45 -23.90 -19.27
C LEU A 32 7.34 -23.72 -20.32
N PRO A 33 6.39 -22.77 -20.18
CA PRO A 33 5.38 -22.53 -21.23
C PRO A 33 5.96 -21.97 -22.54
N ARG A 34 7.23 -21.52 -22.54
CA ARG A 34 7.92 -20.94 -23.71
C ARG A 34 9.20 -21.73 -24.04
N PRO A 35 9.11 -23.05 -24.30
CA PRO A 35 10.29 -23.92 -24.43
C PRO A 35 11.12 -23.63 -25.69
N ALA A 36 10.54 -22.95 -26.68
CA ALA A 36 11.27 -22.50 -27.87
C ALA A 36 12.28 -21.39 -27.57
N ASN A 37 12.06 -20.62 -26.50
CA ASN A 37 12.87 -19.47 -26.14
C ASN A 37 13.78 -19.77 -24.95
N PHE A 38 13.36 -20.63 -24.01
CA PHE A 38 14.12 -20.91 -22.78
C PHE A 38 14.62 -22.35 -22.74
N THR A 39 15.92 -22.51 -22.46
CA THR A 39 16.62 -23.80 -22.35
C THR A 39 17.54 -23.83 -21.13
N ASN A 40 18.13 -25.00 -20.82
CA ASN A 40 19.04 -25.20 -19.68
C ASN A 40 18.49 -24.69 -18.34
N ILE A 41 17.19 -24.91 -18.10
CA ILE A 41 16.51 -24.49 -16.88
C ILE A 41 16.89 -25.45 -15.76
N GLY A 42 17.42 -24.92 -14.66
CA GLY A 42 17.83 -25.70 -13.50
C GLY A 42 17.80 -24.88 -12.22
N MET A 43 17.60 -25.57 -11.09
CA MET A 43 17.81 -25.00 -9.78
C MET A 43 19.01 -25.68 -9.13
N LEU A 44 19.88 -24.88 -8.56
CA LEU A 44 21.05 -25.29 -7.79
C LEU A 44 20.94 -24.68 -6.40
N THR A 45 21.63 -25.27 -5.44
CA THR A 45 21.76 -24.67 -4.10
C THR A 45 23.23 -24.58 -3.79
N HIS A 46 23.72 -23.37 -3.50
CA HIS A 46 25.10 -23.13 -3.09
C HIS A 46 25.09 -22.45 -1.73
N GLU A 47 25.76 -23.04 -0.74
CA GLU A 47 25.84 -22.49 0.62
C GLU A 47 24.46 -22.14 1.24
N LYS A 48 23.44 -22.98 1.00
CA LYS A 48 22.02 -22.78 1.39
C LYS A 48 21.29 -21.64 0.68
N VAL A 49 21.91 -20.98 -0.29
CA VAL A 49 21.26 -20.00 -1.16
C VAL A 49 20.77 -20.71 -2.42
N PRO A 50 19.47 -20.68 -2.73
CA PRO A 50 18.96 -21.24 -3.99
C PRO A 50 19.42 -20.36 -5.16
N ILE A 51 19.69 -20.99 -6.30
CA ILE A 51 20.12 -20.34 -7.54
C ILE A 51 19.31 -20.93 -8.69
N LEU A 52 18.60 -20.08 -9.43
CA LEU A 52 17.90 -20.43 -10.66
C LEU A 52 18.78 -20.07 -11.86
N THR A 53 19.03 -21.04 -12.73
CA THR A 53 19.77 -20.83 -13.98
C THR A 53 18.91 -21.17 -15.18
N PHE A 54 18.94 -20.35 -16.22
CA PHE A 54 18.30 -20.64 -17.50
C PHE A 54 18.99 -19.89 -18.65
N THR A 55 18.73 -20.29 -19.89
CA THR A 55 19.29 -19.67 -21.10
C THR A 55 18.17 -19.21 -22.03
N LEU A 56 18.17 -17.94 -22.40
CA LEU A 56 17.30 -17.38 -23.43
C LEU A 56 17.97 -17.51 -24.80
N LEU A 57 17.25 -18.05 -25.79
CA LEU A 57 17.71 -18.20 -27.17
C LEU A 57 17.08 -17.12 -28.07
N GLY A 58 17.92 -16.50 -28.88
CA GLY A 58 17.49 -15.59 -29.94
C GLY A 58 16.92 -16.31 -31.15
N PRO A 59 16.27 -15.57 -32.08
CA PRO A 59 15.75 -16.13 -33.31
C PRO A 59 16.81 -16.94 -34.06
N ALA A 60 16.47 -18.18 -34.43
CA ALA A 60 17.34 -19.13 -35.11
C ALA A 60 18.69 -19.42 -34.39
N GLY A 61 18.80 -19.16 -33.08
CA GLY A 61 20.02 -19.40 -32.30
C GLY A 61 21.16 -18.42 -32.61
N THR A 62 20.85 -17.26 -33.20
CA THR A 62 21.84 -16.24 -33.58
C THR A 62 22.58 -15.63 -32.40
N TRP A 63 21.96 -15.64 -31.21
CA TRP A 63 22.54 -15.23 -29.94
C TRP A 63 21.83 -15.98 -28.81
N PHE A 64 22.46 -15.99 -27.63
CA PHE A 64 21.87 -16.46 -26.39
C PHE A 64 22.32 -15.63 -25.20
N VAL A 65 21.51 -15.68 -24.13
CA VAL A 65 21.81 -15.02 -22.84
C VAL A 65 21.69 -16.05 -21.74
N HIS A 66 22.78 -16.26 -20.99
CA HIS A 66 22.76 -17.06 -19.77
C HIS A 66 22.32 -16.19 -18.61
N VAL A 67 21.31 -16.65 -17.87
CA VAL A 67 20.79 -15.96 -16.69
C VAL A 67 21.00 -16.82 -15.48
N LYS A 68 21.45 -16.17 -14.41
CA LYS A 68 21.59 -16.74 -13.09
C LYS A 68 20.93 -15.80 -12.08
N VAL A 69 19.88 -16.28 -11.44
CA VAL A 69 19.15 -15.57 -10.39
C VAL A 69 19.54 -16.21 -9.05
N ILE A 70 20.18 -15.43 -8.19
CA ILE A 70 20.70 -15.85 -6.89
C ILE A 70 19.71 -15.37 -5.84
N GLY A 71 19.16 -16.30 -5.07
CA GLY A 71 18.16 -16.08 -4.04
C GLY A 71 18.69 -15.45 -2.75
N SER A 72 19.60 -14.49 -2.86
CA SER A 72 20.05 -13.66 -1.74
C SER A 72 18.99 -12.60 -1.41
N THR A 73 19.16 -11.90 -0.29
CA THR A 73 18.39 -10.71 0.07
C THR A 73 19.35 -9.51 0.09
N PRO A 74 19.36 -8.64 -0.94
CA PRO A 74 18.48 -8.62 -2.13
C PRO A 74 18.81 -9.71 -3.16
N ILE A 75 17.84 -10.03 -4.05
CA ILE A 75 18.01 -11.03 -5.12
C ILE A 75 19.02 -10.48 -6.11
N LEU A 76 20.09 -11.23 -6.38
CA LEU A 76 21.10 -10.85 -7.35
C LEU A 76 20.86 -11.56 -8.68
N VAL A 77 20.76 -10.80 -9.77
CA VAL A 77 20.60 -11.33 -11.12
C VAL A 77 21.84 -11.06 -11.94
N GLU A 78 22.43 -12.11 -12.50
CA GLU A 78 23.57 -12.06 -13.42
C GLU A 78 23.12 -12.52 -14.81
N MET A 79 23.34 -11.68 -15.82
CA MET A 79 23.06 -11.97 -17.22
C MET A 79 24.36 -11.92 -18.03
N THR A 80 24.64 -12.99 -18.76
CA THR A 80 25.83 -13.12 -19.61
C THR A 80 25.39 -13.30 -21.07
N PRO A 81 25.27 -12.22 -21.86
CA PRO A 81 24.93 -12.27 -23.27
C PRO A 81 26.12 -12.65 -24.15
N THR A 82 25.82 -13.23 -25.30
CA THR A 82 26.79 -13.45 -26.37
C THR A 82 26.94 -12.23 -27.28
N PRO A 83 28.06 -12.10 -28.02
CA PRO A 83 28.22 -11.04 -29.01
C PRO A 83 27.08 -11.06 -30.04
N GLY A 84 26.40 -9.94 -30.23
CA GLY A 84 25.26 -9.81 -31.16
C GLY A 84 23.89 -9.78 -30.49
N THR A 85 23.79 -9.96 -29.17
CA THR A 85 22.52 -9.76 -28.43
C THR A 85 22.10 -8.28 -28.47
N PRO A 86 20.87 -7.96 -28.91
CA PRO A 86 20.33 -6.61 -28.84
C PRO A 86 20.16 -6.14 -27.39
N SER A 87 20.43 -4.86 -27.09
CA SER A 87 20.28 -4.32 -25.73
C SER A 87 18.84 -4.38 -25.23
N THR A 88 17.84 -4.22 -26.12
CA THR A 88 16.41 -4.29 -25.78
C THR A 88 16.01 -5.63 -25.19
N VAL A 89 16.69 -6.72 -25.57
CA VAL A 89 16.43 -8.06 -25.03
C VAL A 89 16.84 -8.15 -23.56
N LEU A 90 17.93 -7.47 -23.17
CA LEU A 90 18.38 -7.47 -21.78
C LEU A 90 17.38 -6.72 -20.89
N ASP A 91 16.83 -5.60 -21.39
CA ASP A 91 15.79 -4.84 -20.69
C ASP A 91 14.49 -5.66 -20.57
N GLU A 92 14.02 -6.29 -21.66
CA GLU A 92 12.84 -7.17 -21.63
C GLU A 92 13.02 -8.37 -20.67
N LEU A 93 14.23 -8.93 -20.59
CA LEU A 93 14.53 -10.04 -19.70
C LEU A 93 14.60 -9.61 -18.24
N LYS A 94 15.16 -8.42 -17.98
CA LYS A 94 15.10 -7.78 -16.67
C LYS A 94 13.65 -7.57 -16.23
N ASP A 95 12.83 -6.97 -17.07
CA ASP A 95 11.42 -6.71 -16.79
C ASP A 95 10.64 -8.01 -16.55
N LEU A 96 10.90 -9.07 -17.33
CA LEU A 96 10.29 -10.39 -17.13
C LEU A 96 10.61 -10.97 -15.74
N ILE A 97 11.87 -10.88 -15.29
CA ILE A 97 12.29 -11.41 -13.99
C ILE A 97 11.64 -10.60 -12.87
N ILE A 98 11.73 -9.27 -12.92
CA ILE A 98 11.12 -8.37 -11.93
C ILE A 98 9.61 -8.63 -11.85
N THR A 99 8.92 -8.63 -12.99
CA THR A 99 7.47 -8.88 -13.04
C THR A 99 7.11 -10.25 -12.48
N SER A 100 7.90 -11.29 -12.75
CA SER A 100 7.61 -12.61 -12.23
C SER A 100 7.78 -12.71 -10.71
N ILE A 101 8.75 -12.00 -10.13
CA ILE A 101 8.93 -11.91 -8.68
C ILE A 101 7.74 -11.14 -8.08
N GLN A 102 7.37 -9.99 -8.63
CA GLN A 102 6.22 -9.19 -8.17
C GLN A 102 4.90 -9.96 -8.23
N ILE A 103 4.64 -10.76 -9.28
CA ILE A 103 3.44 -11.59 -9.37
C ILE A 103 3.46 -12.70 -8.29
N PHE A 104 4.64 -13.26 -8.00
CA PHE A 104 4.76 -14.25 -6.93
C PHE A 104 4.55 -13.61 -5.55
N GLU A 105 5.10 -12.42 -5.31
CA GLU A 105 4.83 -11.63 -4.10
C GLU A 105 3.34 -11.37 -3.93
N GLU A 106 2.65 -10.90 -4.96
CA GLU A 106 1.19 -10.68 -4.90
C GLU A 106 0.43 -11.98 -4.57
N ARG A 107 0.90 -13.13 -5.08
CA ARG A 107 0.33 -14.44 -4.73
C ARG A 107 0.58 -14.78 -3.26
N VAL A 108 1.78 -14.53 -2.75
CA VAL A 108 2.15 -14.72 -1.34
C VAL A 108 1.31 -13.82 -0.44
N ARG A 109 1.13 -12.54 -0.81
CA ARG A 109 0.29 -11.57 -0.09
C ARG A 109 -1.14 -12.04 0.05
N ARG A 110 -1.73 -12.60 -1.02
CA ARG A 110 -3.11 -13.13 -1.02
C ARG A 110 -3.31 -14.33 -0.13
N THR A 111 -2.26 -15.07 0.21
CA THR A 111 -2.33 -16.24 1.09
C THR A 111 -1.73 -16.01 2.46
N THR A 112 -1.38 -14.76 2.78
CA THR A 112 -0.81 -14.40 4.08
C THR A 112 -1.90 -13.99 5.06
N LEU A 113 -1.82 -14.52 6.28
CA LEU A 113 -2.62 -14.04 7.40
C LEU A 113 -1.91 -12.88 8.08
N TYR A 114 -2.66 -11.80 8.33
CA TYR A 114 -2.16 -10.60 8.96
C TYR A 114 -2.85 -10.37 10.29
N PHE A 115 -2.06 -10.15 11.33
CA PHE A 115 -2.52 -9.73 12.64
C PHE A 115 -1.79 -8.47 13.07
N ALA A 116 -2.52 -7.49 13.59
CA ALA A 116 -1.97 -6.21 14.00
C ALA A 116 -2.47 -5.80 15.39
N TRP A 117 -1.59 -5.26 16.22
CA TRP A 117 -1.87 -4.83 17.59
C TRP A 117 -1.27 -3.46 17.89
N THR A 118 -1.86 -2.75 18.85
CA THR A 118 -1.35 -1.52 19.45
C THR A 118 -1.41 -1.64 20.97
N GLU A 119 -0.63 -0.83 21.69
CA GLU A 119 -0.52 -0.94 23.16
C GLU A 119 -1.81 -0.48 23.88
N GLU A 120 -2.59 0.42 23.28
CA GLU A 120 -3.94 0.79 23.77
C GLU A 120 -5.04 -0.18 23.31
N GLY A 121 -4.80 -0.96 22.25
CA GLY A 121 -5.81 -1.78 21.54
C GLY A 121 -6.21 -3.09 22.20
N VAL A 122 -5.81 -3.30 23.45
CA VAL A 122 -5.95 -4.57 24.19
C VAL A 122 -7.35 -4.80 24.74
N HIS A 123 -8.10 -3.71 24.96
CA HIS A 123 -9.42 -3.77 25.60
C HIS A 123 -10.59 -3.65 24.64
N HIS A 124 -10.32 -3.41 23.35
CA HIS A 124 -11.32 -3.46 22.31
C HIS A 124 -11.12 -4.76 21.54
N PRO A 125 -11.83 -5.85 21.89
CA PRO A 125 -11.97 -6.94 20.92
C PRO A 125 -12.39 -6.31 19.61
N GLU A 126 -11.78 -6.71 18.50
CA GLU A 126 -12.16 -6.22 17.18
C GLU A 126 -13.64 -6.51 16.98
N GLU A 127 -14.49 -5.54 17.34
CA GLU A 127 -15.88 -5.58 16.99
C GLU A 127 -15.88 -5.55 15.47
N TYR A 128 -16.36 -6.66 14.93
CA TYR A 128 -16.62 -6.86 13.52
C TYR A 128 -17.13 -5.55 12.93
N PRO A 129 -16.60 -5.04 11.80
CA PRO A 129 -17.07 -3.79 11.24
C PRO A 129 -18.59 -3.86 11.11
N ARG A 130 -19.30 -3.06 11.94
CA ARG A 130 -20.75 -2.89 11.85
C ARG A 130 -21.05 -2.47 10.41
N ALA A 131 -22.25 -2.70 9.88
CA ALA A 131 -22.59 -2.32 8.49
C ALA A 131 -22.19 -0.87 8.13
N ARG A 132 -22.29 0.04 9.11
CA ARG A 132 -21.84 1.44 9.03
C ARG A 132 -20.32 1.62 8.89
N GLN A 133 -19.51 0.75 9.48
CA GLN A 133 -18.04 0.80 9.41
C GLN A 133 -17.51 0.25 8.08
N ARG A 134 -18.12 -0.80 7.51
CA ARG A 134 -17.75 -1.22 6.14
C ARG A 134 -17.95 -0.10 5.12
N ILE A 135 -18.99 0.71 5.30
CA ILE A 135 -19.23 1.89 4.48
C ILE A 135 -18.09 2.91 4.65
N LEU A 136 -17.66 3.21 5.88
CA LEU A 136 -16.55 4.13 6.14
C LEU A 136 -15.21 3.58 5.64
N ASP A 137 -14.92 2.30 5.84
CA ASP A 137 -13.70 1.65 5.36
C ASP A 137 -13.68 1.64 3.81
N SER A 138 -14.85 1.51 3.17
CA SER A 138 -14.97 1.63 1.72
C SER A 138 -14.78 3.06 1.19
N LEU A 139 -14.94 4.09 2.02
CA LEU A 139 -14.58 5.48 1.65
C LEU A 139 -13.07 5.68 1.54
N PHE A 140 -12.30 4.82 2.21
CA PHE A 140 -10.84 4.77 2.14
C PHE A 140 -10.34 3.61 1.25
N SER A 141 -11.26 2.96 0.54
CA SER A 141 -10.97 1.91 -0.45
C SER A 141 -10.88 2.50 -1.86
N GLU A 142 -10.36 1.73 -2.81
CA GLU A 142 -10.05 2.17 -4.19
C GLU A 142 -11.23 2.82 -4.96
N SER A 143 -12.48 2.58 -4.57
CA SER A 143 -13.65 3.07 -5.31
C SER A 143 -14.38 4.23 -4.60
N MET A 144 -14.23 5.44 -5.15
CA MET A 144 -15.00 6.63 -4.74
C MET A 144 -16.48 6.59 -5.17
N LEU A 145 -16.92 5.51 -5.83
CA LEU A 145 -18.27 5.38 -6.39
C LEU A 145 -19.36 5.44 -5.33
N LEU A 146 -19.15 4.81 -4.16
CA LEU A 146 -20.13 4.85 -3.07
C LEU A 146 -20.33 6.28 -2.55
N LEU A 147 -19.22 7.00 -2.33
CA LEU A 147 -19.26 8.39 -1.89
C LEU A 147 -19.99 9.27 -2.92
N PHE A 148 -19.71 9.04 -4.20
CA PHE A 148 -20.40 9.72 -5.30
C PHE A 148 -21.90 9.47 -5.29
N ILE A 149 -22.34 8.22 -5.12
CA ILE A 149 -23.78 7.87 -5.02
C ILE A 149 -24.43 8.57 -3.81
N ILE A 150 -23.76 8.58 -2.65
CA ILE A 150 -24.26 9.24 -1.44
C ILE A 150 -24.44 10.74 -1.69
N PHE A 151 -23.43 11.42 -2.23
CA PHE A 151 -23.50 12.86 -2.50
C PHE A 151 -24.50 13.20 -3.60
N MET A 152 -24.63 12.38 -4.63
CA MET A 152 -25.63 12.57 -5.69
C MET A 152 -27.05 12.46 -5.12
N SER A 153 -27.29 11.45 -4.28
CA SER A 153 -28.58 11.24 -3.63
C SER A 153 -28.91 12.38 -2.67
N LEU A 154 -27.93 12.83 -1.87
CA LEU A 154 -28.05 14.02 -1.03
C LEU A 154 -28.37 15.26 -1.85
N SER A 155 -27.69 15.47 -2.99
CA SER A 155 -27.92 16.60 -3.88
C SER A 155 -29.33 16.62 -4.45
N LEU A 156 -29.84 15.48 -4.92
CA LEU A 156 -31.20 15.37 -5.44
C LEU A 156 -32.25 15.64 -4.36
N PHE A 157 -32.04 15.07 -3.17
CA PHE A 157 -32.92 15.29 -2.01
C PHE A 157 -32.93 16.76 -1.57
N MET A 158 -31.77 17.40 -1.49
CA MET A 158 -31.68 18.81 -1.14
C MET A 158 -32.29 19.72 -2.21
N PHE A 159 -32.13 19.38 -3.50
CA PHE A 159 -32.76 20.11 -4.59
C PHE A 159 -34.28 20.12 -4.48
N TRP A 160 -34.86 18.99 -4.07
CA TRP A 160 -36.30 18.89 -3.84
C TRP A 160 -36.80 19.82 -2.72
N ILE A 161 -35.99 20.11 -1.70
CA ILE A 161 -36.36 20.93 -0.54
C ILE A 161 -36.01 22.41 -0.74
N LEU A 162 -34.80 22.70 -1.21
CA LEU A 162 -34.20 24.04 -1.23
C LEU A 162 -34.16 24.68 -2.63
N GLY A 163 -34.46 23.91 -3.68
CA GLY A 163 -34.49 24.39 -5.06
C GLY A 163 -33.19 25.09 -5.46
N PRO A 164 -33.22 26.34 -6.00
CA PRO A 164 -32.05 27.06 -6.47
C PRO A 164 -30.97 27.38 -5.40
N LEU A 165 -31.28 27.28 -4.11
CA LEU A 165 -30.31 27.49 -3.02
C LEU A 165 -29.48 26.25 -2.70
N THR A 166 -29.84 25.10 -3.28
CA THR A 166 -29.18 23.81 -3.05
C THR A 166 -27.66 23.83 -3.30
N PRO A 167 -27.15 24.40 -4.42
CA PRO A 167 -25.72 24.44 -4.68
C PRO A 167 -24.93 25.12 -3.55
N ILE A 168 -25.41 26.26 -3.06
CA ILE A 168 -24.77 27.01 -1.96
C ILE A 168 -24.76 26.18 -0.68
N MET A 169 -25.89 25.54 -0.34
CA MET A 169 -25.98 24.72 0.87
C MET A 169 -25.08 23.48 0.79
N LEU A 170 -24.98 22.84 -0.38
CA LEU A 170 -24.05 21.71 -0.59
C LEU A 170 -22.60 22.14 -0.38
N MET A 171 -22.20 23.30 -0.91
CA MET A 171 -20.85 23.84 -0.68
C MET A 171 -20.61 24.18 0.79
N ALA A 172 -21.61 24.70 1.50
CA ALA A 172 -21.50 24.95 2.94
C ALA A 172 -21.31 23.65 3.74
N ILE A 173 -22.06 22.59 3.42
CA ILE A 173 -21.92 21.27 4.04
C ILE A 173 -20.53 20.68 3.75
N GLN A 174 -20.08 20.75 2.50
CA GLN A 174 -18.76 20.25 2.12
C GLN A 174 -17.62 21.03 2.79
N LEU A 175 -17.73 22.36 2.88
CA LEU A 175 -16.77 23.18 3.62
C LEU A 175 -16.70 22.74 5.09
N LEU A 176 -17.84 22.50 5.74
CA LEU A 176 -17.86 21.98 7.11
C LEU A 176 -17.18 20.61 7.20
N MET A 177 -17.40 19.71 6.22
CA MET A 177 -16.70 18.42 6.18
C MET A 177 -15.19 18.61 6.07
N VAL A 178 -14.70 19.52 5.22
CA VAL A 178 -13.26 19.82 5.10
C VAL A 178 -12.70 20.41 6.39
N LEU A 179 -13.39 21.35 7.02
CA LEU A 179 -12.97 21.99 8.28
C LEU A 179 -12.98 21.06 9.50
N TYR A 180 -13.73 19.96 9.44
CA TYR A 180 -13.79 18.93 10.47
C TYR A 180 -13.20 17.59 10.00
N SER A 181 -12.49 17.57 8.88
CA SER A 181 -11.89 16.37 8.30
C SER A 181 -10.94 15.68 9.29
N ASP A 182 -10.21 16.47 10.10
CA ASP A 182 -9.37 15.99 11.19
C ASP A 182 -10.12 15.05 12.14
N LYS A 183 -11.33 15.45 12.57
CA LYS A 183 -12.16 14.67 13.49
C LYS A 183 -12.85 13.49 12.80
N ILE A 184 -13.14 13.61 11.50
CA ILE A 184 -13.76 12.53 10.72
C ILE A 184 -12.74 11.40 10.57
N VAL A 185 -11.53 11.72 10.09
CA VAL A 185 -10.44 10.78 9.89
C VAL A 185 -10.00 10.12 11.21
N LEU A 186 -9.94 10.87 12.31
CA LEU A 186 -9.68 10.32 13.66
C LEU A 186 -10.71 9.32 14.16
N ARG A 187 -11.93 9.33 13.62
CA ARG A 187 -12.97 8.35 13.95
C ARG A 187 -12.97 7.16 13.01
N MET A 188 -12.39 7.31 11.83
CA MET A 188 -12.21 6.23 10.87
C MET A 188 -11.08 5.31 11.33
N GLY A 189 -9.94 5.89 11.72
CA GLY A 189 -8.89 5.15 12.39
C GLY A 189 -9.37 4.71 13.79
N ARG A 190 -9.13 3.43 14.11
CA ARG A 190 -9.61 2.79 15.34
C ARG A 190 -8.61 2.91 16.47
N TRP A 191 -7.33 2.87 16.13
CA TRP A 191 -6.25 2.97 17.11
C TRP A 191 -5.63 4.34 17.04
N ARG A 192 -5.35 4.92 18.21
CA ARG A 192 -4.65 6.19 18.33
C ARG A 192 -3.23 5.91 18.72
N ILE A 193 -2.30 6.63 18.12
CA ILE A 193 -0.87 6.54 18.44
C ILE A 193 -0.45 7.86 19.07
N THR A 194 0.24 7.75 20.20
CA THR A 194 0.71 8.83 21.06
C THR A 194 2.13 8.49 21.55
N GLU A 195 2.77 9.41 22.25
CA GLU A 195 4.10 9.19 22.82
C GLU A 195 4.11 8.07 23.89
N GLU A 196 2.96 7.82 24.53
CA GLU A 196 2.81 6.77 25.54
C GLU A 196 2.56 5.38 24.93
N ASN A 197 2.09 5.31 23.68
CA ASN A 197 1.80 4.07 22.95
C ASN A 197 2.31 4.12 21.50
N PRO A 198 3.63 4.27 21.30
CA PRO A 198 4.18 4.66 20.00
C PRO A 198 4.15 3.55 18.94
N ASN A 199 4.03 2.29 19.37
CA ASN A 199 4.30 1.13 18.53
C ASN A 199 3.04 0.48 17.94
N VAL A 200 3.18 0.03 16.70
CA VAL A 200 2.28 -0.95 16.07
C VAL A 200 3.03 -2.26 15.90
N TYR A 201 2.43 -3.36 16.35
CA TYR A 201 2.99 -4.70 16.25
C TYR A 201 2.25 -5.48 15.17
N LEU A 202 2.97 -6.13 14.28
CA LEU A 202 2.45 -6.86 13.13
C LEU A 202 2.98 -8.29 13.18
N LEU A 203 2.11 -9.26 12.91
CA LEU A 203 2.47 -10.65 12.69
C LEU A 203 1.91 -11.08 11.34
N GLN A 204 2.80 -11.50 10.47
CA GLN A 204 2.49 -12.04 9.15
C GLN A 204 2.74 -13.54 9.20
N TYR A 205 1.80 -14.34 8.70
CA TYR A 205 2.02 -15.77 8.51
C TYR A 205 1.63 -16.18 7.11
N HIS A 206 2.63 -16.52 6.29
CA HIS A 206 2.37 -17.02 4.95
C HIS A 206 1.87 -18.46 5.01
N LEU A 207 0.62 -18.69 4.57
CA LEU A 207 0.08 -20.03 4.43
C LEU A 207 0.42 -20.61 3.05
N PRO A 208 0.98 -21.83 2.99
CA PRO A 208 1.04 -22.58 1.74
C PRO A 208 -0.35 -22.67 1.11
N TYR A 209 -0.45 -22.54 -0.21
CA TYR A 209 -1.73 -22.46 -0.93
C TYR A 209 -2.78 -23.55 -0.56
N PRO A 210 -2.41 -24.84 -0.40
CA PRO A 210 -3.38 -25.87 0.00
C PRO A 210 -3.95 -25.66 1.41
N GLU A 211 -3.13 -25.11 2.32
CA GLU A 211 -3.54 -24.79 3.67
C GLU A 211 -4.35 -23.50 3.73
N TYR A 212 -3.96 -22.48 2.96
CA TYR A 212 -4.75 -21.26 2.81
C TYR A 212 -6.18 -21.58 2.36
N ARG A 213 -6.37 -22.46 1.38
CA ARG A 213 -7.73 -22.85 0.95
C ARG A 213 -8.54 -23.48 2.09
N ARG A 214 -7.92 -24.32 2.92
CA ARG A 214 -8.58 -24.89 4.11
C ARG A 214 -8.92 -23.80 5.11
N VAL A 215 -7.95 -22.96 5.46
CA VAL A 215 -8.11 -21.90 6.46
C VAL A 215 -9.12 -20.85 6.01
N ALA A 216 -8.97 -20.28 4.81
CA ALA A 216 -9.88 -19.27 4.28
C ALA A 216 -11.34 -19.77 4.14
N MET A 217 -11.55 -21.06 3.86
CA MET A 217 -12.89 -21.63 3.76
C MET A 217 -13.51 -22.05 5.10
N SER A 218 -12.70 -22.35 6.12
CA SER A 218 -13.18 -22.86 7.42
C SER A 218 -13.09 -21.86 8.57
N TYR A 219 -12.22 -20.86 8.48
CA TYR A 219 -11.97 -19.87 9.53
C TYR A 219 -12.73 -18.60 9.19
N GLY A 220 -13.91 -18.47 9.79
CA GLY A 220 -14.61 -17.20 9.79
C GLY A 220 -13.86 -16.14 10.62
N PRO A 221 -14.07 -14.85 10.36
CA PRO A 221 -13.45 -13.74 11.10
C PRO A 221 -13.56 -13.82 12.64
N LYS A 222 -14.56 -14.51 13.19
CA LYS A 222 -14.65 -14.79 14.64
C LYS A 222 -13.52 -15.67 15.16
N ILE A 223 -13.07 -16.66 14.39
CA ILE A 223 -11.99 -17.57 14.80
C ILE A 223 -10.65 -16.85 14.70
N LEU A 224 -10.44 -16.07 13.64
CA LEU A 224 -9.24 -15.22 13.49
C LEU A 224 -9.12 -14.21 14.64
N ALA A 225 -10.22 -13.59 15.08
CA ALA A 225 -10.23 -12.72 16.24
C ALA A 225 -9.80 -13.45 17.54
N ARG A 226 -10.27 -14.69 17.76
CA ARG A 226 -9.85 -15.47 18.94
C ARG A 226 -8.38 -15.85 18.90
N ILE A 227 -7.86 -16.23 17.73
CA ILE A 227 -6.44 -16.52 17.53
C ILE A 227 -5.62 -15.28 17.89
N LYS A 228 -6.01 -14.13 17.36
CA LYS A 228 -5.39 -12.83 17.63
C LYS A 228 -5.38 -12.49 19.13
N ASP A 229 -6.52 -12.66 19.80
CA ASP A 229 -6.66 -12.39 21.24
C ASP A 229 -5.78 -13.34 22.07
N GLU A 230 -5.73 -14.62 21.71
CA GLU A 230 -4.94 -15.62 22.44
C GLU A 230 -3.43 -15.37 22.29
N ILE A 231 -2.95 -15.05 21.09
CA ILE A 231 -1.56 -14.65 20.85
C ILE A 231 -1.22 -13.42 21.70
N TYR A 232 -2.10 -12.42 21.70
CA TYR A 232 -1.91 -11.20 22.48
C TYR A 232 -1.74 -11.50 23.97
N GLN A 233 -2.67 -12.25 24.58
CA GLN A 233 -2.66 -12.54 26.02
C GLN A 233 -1.42 -13.32 26.48
N LEU A 234 -0.83 -14.11 25.57
CA LEU A 234 0.36 -14.90 25.85
C LEU A 234 1.68 -14.14 25.57
N THR A 235 1.65 -13.07 24.78
CA THR A 235 2.82 -12.26 24.38
C THR A 235 2.76 -10.84 24.95
N LEU A 236 2.22 -9.89 24.17
CA LEU A 236 2.15 -8.46 24.48
C LEU A 236 1.41 -8.17 25.79
N GLY A 237 0.36 -8.94 26.12
CA GLY A 237 -0.37 -8.83 27.40
C GLY A 237 0.47 -9.14 28.64
N ARG A 238 1.66 -9.72 28.47
CA ARG A 238 2.64 -9.99 29.53
C ARG A 238 3.88 -9.09 29.44
N GLY A 239 3.84 -8.04 28.61
CA GLY A 239 4.98 -7.17 28.33
C GLY A 239 6.10 -7.85 27.55
N ARG A 240 5.78 -8.89 26.76
CA ARG A 240 6.73 -9.58 25.88
C ARG A 240 6.46 -9.22 24.43
N GLU A 241 7.49 -9.22 23.59
CA GLU A 241 7.31 -9.08 22.15
C GLU A 241 6.59 -10.30 21.55
N ILE A 242 6.12 -10.16 20.31
CA ILE A 242 5.44 -11.24 19.60
C ILE A 242 6.45 -12.36 19.34
N ASP A 243 6.29 -13.47 20.06
CA ASP A 243 7.11 -14.67 19.88
C ASP A 243 6.45 -15.61 18.87
N CYS A 244 7.16 -15.88 17.77
CA CYS A 244 6.76 -16.84 16.75
C CYS A 244 6.47 -18.23 17.32
N LYS A 245 7.13 -18.65 18.41
CA LYS A 245 6.86 -19.94 19.08
C LYS A 245 5.48 -19.95 19.75
N VAL A 246 5.14 -18.86 20.43
CA VAL A 246 3.82 -18.71 21.05
C VAL A 246 2.74 -18.66 19.99
N ALA A 247 2.98 -17.92 18.90
CA ALA A 247 2.07 -17.91 17.75
C ALA A 247 1.88 -19.31 17.14
N GLN A 248 2.96 -20.08 17.02
CA GLN A 248 2.93 -21.47 16.55
C GLN A 248 2.06 -22.36 17.43
N GLU A 249 2.21 -22.29 18.76
CA GLU A 249 1.41 -23.06 19.72
C GLU A 249 -0.09 -22.73 19.58
N VAL A 250 -0.42 -21.44 19.46
CA VAL A 250 -1.80 -21.01 19.23
C VAL A 250 -2.30 -21.52 17.89
N PHE A 251 -1.59 -21.30 16.79
CA PHE A 251 -1.98 -21.80 15.47
C PHE A 251 -2.22 -23.32 15.45
N GLN A 252 -1.37 -24.11 16.11
CA GLN A 252 -1.54 -25.56 16.22
C GLN A 252 -2.82 -25.96 16.97
N LYS A 253 -3.18 -25.24 18.05
CA LYS A 253 -4.46 -25.46 18.77
C LYS A 253 -5.67 -25.26 17.86
N TYR A 254 -5.55 -24.35 16.91
CA TYR A 254 -6.52 -24.12 15.86
C TYR A 254 -6.25 -24.96 14.61
N GLY A 255 -5.45 -26.02 14.64
CA GLY A 255 -5.25 -26.94 13.52
C GLY A 255 -4.48 -26.35 12.32
N ILE A 256 -3.82 -25.21 12.49
CA ILE A 256 -2.93 -24.61 11.50
C ILE A 256 -1.53 -25.19 11.73
N THR A 257 -0.99 -25.88 10.73
CA THR A 257 0.38 -26.37 10.76
C THR A 257 1.28 -25.17 10.58
N CYS A 258 2.07 -24.85 11.60
CA CYS A 258 2.83 -23.63 11.63
C CYS A 258 4.34 -23.88 11.51
N ILE A 259 4.92 -23.27 10.46
CA ILE A 259 6.35 -23.28 10.12
C ILE A 259 6.92 -21.90 10.53
N PRO A 260 7.79 -21.82 11.55
CA PRO A 260 8.32 -20.55 12.05
C PRO A 260 8.97 -19.66 10.97
N GLU A 261 9.59 -20.26 9.97
CA GLU A 261 10.29 -19.58 8.88
C GLU A 261 9.34 -18.84 7.91
N LEU A 262 8.04 -19.13 7.98
CA LEU A 262 6.99 -18.44 7.21
C LEU A 262 6.29 -17.35 8.02
N MET A 263 6.74 -17.10 9.26
CA MET A 263 6.25 -16.02 10.11
C MET A 263 7.23 -14.87 10.16
N VAL A 264 6.70 -13.65 10.02
CA VAL A 264 7.44 -12.42 10.19
C VAL A 264 6.72 -11.57 11.22
N ALA A 265 7.41 -11.25 12.32
CA ALA A 265 6.96 -10.30 13.31
C ALA A 265 7.68 -8.96 13.08
N LYS A 266 6.92 -7.87 12.90
CA LYS A 266 7.45 -6.52 12.68
C LYS A 266 6.89 -5.59 13.75
N LYS A 267 7.75 -4.76 14.33
CA LYS A 267 7.38 -3.70 15.28
C LYS A 267 7.77 -2.38 14.64
N VAL A 268 6.80 -1.47 14.50
CA VAL A 268 7.04 -0.14 13.91
C VAL A 268 6.73 0.93 14.93
N ASP A 269 7.70 1.80 15.22
CA ASP A 269 7.50 2.99 16.05
C ASP A 269 6.90 4.12 15.19
N VAL A 270 5.59 4.06 15.03
CA VAL A 270 4.85 5.01 14.18
C VAL A 270 4.91 6.43 14.75
N TYR A 271 4.90 6.59 16.08
CA TYR A 271 4.97 7.91 16.68
C TYR A 271 6.29 8.61 16.36
N SER A 272 7.41 7.89 16.48
CA SER A 272 8.74 8.44 16.18
C SER A 272 8.87 8.82 14.71
N LEU A 273 8.38 7.99 13.78
CA LEU A 273 8.38 8.32 12.33
C LEU A 273 7.59 9.59 12.03
N VAL A 274 6.38 9.73 12.59
CA VAL A 274 5.57 10.95 12.39
C VAL A 274 6.20 12.16 13.08
N LYS A 275 6.78 11.99 14.26
CA LYS A 275 7.49 13.05 15.00
C LYS A 275 8.72 13.53 14.22
N GLU A 276 9.44 12.61 13.59
CA GLU A 276 10.56 12.93 12.72
C GLU A 276 10.10 13.70 11.48
N ALA A 277 9.09 13.22 10.75
CA ALA A 277 8.51 13.94 9.62
C ALA A 277 8.05 15.35 10.02
N ALA A 278 7.34 15.48 11.14
CA ALA A 278 6.89 16.77 11.67
C ALA A 278 8.08 17.71 11.97
N SER A 279 9.13 17.20 12.60
CA SER A 279 10.36 17.94 12.89
C SER A 279 11.03 18.45 11.61
N ARG A 280 11.21 17.58 10.61
CA ARG A 280 11.83 17.94 9.32
C ARG A 280 11.02 18.99 8.57
N PHE A 281 9.69 18.92 8.62
CA PHE A 281 8.80 19.91 8.01
C PHE A 281 8.60 21.19 8.86
N GLY A 282 9.11 21.24 10.09
CA GLY A 282 8.92 22.36 11.02
C GLY A 282 7.45 22.53 11.44
N LEU A 283 6.70 21.43 11.54
CA LEU A 283 5.28 21.39 11.88
C LEU A 283 5.04 20.78 13.26
N PRO A 284 3.92 21.11 13.94
CA PRO A 284 3.52 20.37 15.13
C PRO A 284 3.19 18.92 14.77
N VAL A 285 3.44 17.99 15.70
CA VAL A 285 3.06 16.58 15.54
C VAL A 285 1.54 16.49 15.41
N PRO A 286 0.99 16.03 14.26
CA PRO A 286 -0.44 15.86 14.08
C PRO A 286 -0.95 14.70 14.93
N LYS A 287 -2.28 14.58 15.06
CA LYS A 287 -2.86 13.39 15.70
C LYS A 287 -2.67 12.19 14.79
N ILE A 288 -2.31 11.05 15.34
CA ILE A 288 -1.99 9.85 14.57
C ILE A 288 -3.05 8.80 14.82
N THR A 289 -3.54 8.17 13.76
CA THR A 289 -4.47 7.06 13.88
C THR A 289 -4.20 5.95 12.87
N ILE A 290 -4.44 4.71 13.29
CA ILE A 290 -4.25 3.53 12.46
C ILE A 290 -5.61 2.94 12.09
N SER A 291 -5.77 2.60 10.82
CA SER A 291 -6.86 1.76 10.34
C SER A 291 -6.38 0.35 10.05
N ASN A 292 -7.06 -0.66 10.58
CA ASN A 292 -6.71 -2.06 10.34
C ASN A 292 -7.30 -2.54 9.01
N ILE A 293 -6.70 -2.09 7.90
CA ILE A 293 -7.04 -2.43 6.53
C ILE A 293 -5.75 -2.82 5.82
N MET A 294 -5.78 -3.93 5.07
CA MET A 294 -4.58 -4.46 4.38
C MET A 294 -4.22 -3.74 3.09
N LEU A 295 -5.09 -2.87 2.58
CA LEU A 295 -4.77 -2.00 1.46
C LEU A 295 -3.77 -0.93 1.94
N PRO A 296 -2.55 -0.85 1.36
CA PRO A 296 -1.54 0.12 1.74
C PRO A 296 -2.03 1.53 1.40
N ASN A 297 -2.11 2.39 2.41
CA ASN A 297 -2.51 3.78 2.22
C ASN A 297 -2.12 4.63 3.44
N ALA A 298 -1.80 5.89 3.21
CA ALA A 298 -1.69 6.93 4.22
C ALA A 298 -2.46 8.17 3.75
N ALA A 299 -2.94 8.98 4.69
CA ALA A 299 -3.59 10.24 4.34
C ALA A 299 -3.43 11.29 5.44
N ALA A 300 -3.12 12.51 5.02
CA ALA A 300 -3.24 13.70 5.84
C ALA A 300 -4.62 14.35 5.70
N ALA A 301 -5.19 14.74 6.84
CA ALA A 301 -6.44 15.47 6.91
C ALA A 301 -6.38 16.61 7.92
N GLY A 302 -7.29 17.57 7.78
CA GLY A 302 -7.41 18.71 8.67
C GLY A 302 -7.29 20.06 7.94
N PRO A 303 -7.87 21.13 8.50
CA PRO A 303 -7.87 22.45 7.88
C PRO A 303 -6.53 23.20 8.01
N SER A 304 -5.64 22.74 8.89
CA SER A 304 -4.35 23.37 9.16
C SER A 304 -3.38 22.37 9.82
N PRO A 305 -2.06 22.60 9.74
CA PRO A 305 -1.08 21.73 10.41
C PRO A 305 -1.32 21.54 11.92
N SER A 306 -1.73 22.59 12.63
CA SER A 306 -2.08 22.53 14.07
C SER A 306 -3.33 21.71 14.38
N ARG A 307 -4.16 21.44 13.37
CA ARG A 307 -5.35 20.59 13.45
C ARG A 307 -5.22 19.41 12.48
N GLY A 308 -4.00 18.97 12.21
CA GLY A 308 -3.73 17.84 11.34
C GLY A 308 -4.02 16.50 12.00
N THR A 309 -4.43 15.55 11.17
CA THR A 309 -4.52 14.12 11.48
C THR A 309 -3.80 13.36 10.39
N ILE A 310 -2.95 12.40 10.76
CA ILE A 310 -2.37 11.41 9.86
C ILE A 310 -3.06 10.07 10.12
N LEU A 311 -3.62 9.49 9.06
CA LEU A 311 -4.17 8.13 9.04
C LEU A 311 -3.19 7.22 8.31
N ILE A 312 -2.83 6.10 8.91
CA ILE A 312 -1.97 5.08 8.30
C ILE A 312 -2.70 3.74 8.35
N THR A 313 -2.65 2.95 7.27
CA THR A 313 -3.21 1.59 7.29
C THR A 313 -2.19 0.57 7.78
N THR A 314 -2.66 -0.52 8.39
CA THR A 314 -1.80 -1.67 8.71
C THR A 314 -1.19 -2.27 7.46
N GLY A 315 -1.88 -2.23 6.31
CA GLY A 315 -1.34 -2.59 5.01
C GLY A 315 -0.07 -1.82 4.66
N LEU A 316 -0.04 -0.50 4.88
CA LEU A 316 1.14 0.30 4.57
C LEU A 316 2.33 -0.09 5.45
N LEU A 317 2.10 -0.27 6.77
CA LEU A 317 3.15 -0.66 7.72
C LEU A 317 3.69 -2.08 7.50
N VAL A 318 2.88 -2.95 6.89
CA VAL A 318 3.27 -4.30 6.50
C VAL A 318 4.19 -4.28 5.29
N GLN A 319 3.92 -3.42 4.32
CA GLN A 319 4.60 -3.40 3.02
C GLN A 319 5.87 -2.56 3.04
N LEU A 320 5.81 -1.38 3.65
CA LEU A 320 6.90 -0.42 3.58
C LEU A 320 7.85 -0.55 4.76
N GLU A 321 9.13 -0.34 4.51
CA GLU A 321 10.16 -0.16 5.53
C GLU A 321 10.14 1.25 6.14
N GLU A 322 10.86 1.46 7.25
CA GLU A 322 10.72 2.69 8.05
C GLU A 322 11.10 3.97 7.27
N ASP A 323 12.08 3.89 6.38
CA ASP A 323 12.52 4.93 5.46
C ASP A 323 11.50 5.21 4.36
N GLU A 324 10.91 4.17 3.77
CA GLU A 324 9.79 4.28 2.82
C GLU A 324 8.56 4.91 3.46
N ILE A 325 8.20 4.47 4.68
CA ILE A 325 7.12 5.06 5.47
C ILE A 325 7.42 6.55 5.73
N LEU A 326 8.66 6.90 6.09
CA LEU A 326 9.05 8.29 6.31
C LEU A 326 8.93 9.13 5.03
N GLY A 327 9.26 8.55 3.87
CA GLY A 327 9.05 9.15 2.55
C GLY A 327 7.58 9.46 2.29
N VAL A 328 6.70 8.46 2.43
CA VAL A 328 5.24 8.62 2.26
C VAL A 328 4.68 9.64 3.26
N LEU A 329 5.11 9.58 4.53
CA LEU A 329 4.75 10.60 5.51
C LEU A 329 5.20 11.99 5.06
N GLY A 330 6.40 12.13 4.51
CA GLY A 330 6.86 13.40 3.94
C GLY A 330 5.92 13.95 2.87
N HIS A 331 5.43 13.10 1.96
CA HIS A 331 4.43 13.46 0.95
C HIS A 331 3.13 13.97 1.61
N GLU A 332 2.59 13.23 2.56
CA GLU A 332 1.37 13.61 3.30
C GLU A 332 1.53 14.91 4.12
N PHE A 333 2.70 15.12 4.72
CA PHE A 333 3.03 16.35 5.44
C PHE A 333 3.09 17.57 4.52
N SER A 334 3.52 17.40 3.26
CA SER A 334 3.50 18.47 2.26
C SER A 334 2.07 18.93 1.97
N HIS A 335 1.13 18.01 1.80
CA HIS A 335 -0.29 18.33 1.63
C HIS A 335 -0.87 19.07 2.85
N LEU A 336 -0.53 18.61 4.06
CA LEU A 336 -0.99 19.24 5.29
C LEU A 336 -0.43 20.67 5.44
N LYS A 337 0.85 20.88 5.12
CA LYS A 337 1.53 22.18 5.12
C LYS A 337 0.91 23.14 4.10
N GLY A 338 0.67 22.63 2.88
CA GLY A 338 0.07 23.38 1.77
C GLY A 338 -1.41 23.70 1.98
N ARG A 339 -2.09 22.98 2.88
CA ARG A 339 -3.56 22.99 3.03
C ARG A 339 -4.26 22.62 1.71
N ASP A 340 -3.65 21.71 0.97
CA ASP A 340 -4.07 21.34 -0.38
C ASP A 340 -5.55 20.86 -0.43
N PRO A 341 -6.09 20.10 0.56
CA PRO A 341 -7.51 19.76 0.57
C PRO A 341 -8.45 20.97 0.62
N LEU A 342 -8.07 22.03 1.36
CA LEU A 342 -8.87 23.25 1.44
C LEU A 342 -8.78 24.07 0.14
N ALA A 343 -7.59 24.11 -0.47
CA ALA A 343 -7.38 24.76 -1.77
C ALA A 343 -8.16 24.05 -2.89
N MET A 344 -8.13 22.71 -2.93
CA MET A 344 -8.92 21.90 -3.86
C MET A 344 -10.42 22.09 -3.65
N PHE A 345 -10.88 22.15 -2.39
CA PHE A 345 -12.27 22.48 -2.10
C PHE A 345 -12.64 23.86 -2.62
N ALA A 346 -11.83 24.89 -2.35
CA ALA A 346 -12.12 26.25 -2.80
C ALA A 346 -12.21 26.35 -4.33
N LEU A 347 -11.29 25.70 -5.05
CA LEU A 347 -11.28 25.64 -6.51
C LEU A 347 -12.53 24.95 -7.06
N THR A 348 -12.84 23.75 -6.56
CA THR A 348 -13.98 22.95 -7.04
C THR A 348 -15.31 23.58 -6.66
N ALA A 349 -15.42 24.20 -5.49
CA ALA A 349 -16.59 24.96 -5.08
C ALA A 349 -16.79 26.21 -5.96
N ALA A 350 -15.71 26.92 -6.29
CA ALA A 350 -15.77 28.07 -7.19
C ALA A 350 -16.23 27.66 -8.59
N GLU A 351 -15.64 26.59 -9.16
CA GLU A 351 -16.06 26.04 -10.46
C GLU A 351 -17.55 25.67 -10.42
N TYR A 352 -17.97 24.92 -9.39
CA TYR A 352 -19.34 24.44 -9.27
C TYR A 352 -20.36 25.57 -9.18
N LEU A 353 -20.12 26.58 -8.31
CA LEU A 353 -21.03 27.71 -8.16
C LEU A 353 -21.04 28.59 -9.42
N LEU A 354 -19.89 28.85 -10.02
CA LEU A 354 -19.78 29.64 -11.24
C LEU A 354 -20.47 28.93 -12.41
N ARG A 355 -20.36 27.60 -12.50
CA ARG A 355 -21.08 26.77 -13.47
C ARG A 355 -22.59 26.94 -13.35
N ILE A 356 -23.12 26.84 -12.13
CA ILE A 356 -24.56 26.84 -11.90
C ILE A 356 -25.18 28.23 -12.03
N TYR A 357 -24.52 29.28 -11.52
CA TYR A 357 -25.12 30.61 -11.45
C TYR A 357 -24.73 31.55 -12.59
N VAL A 358 -23.59 31.32 -13.25
CA VAL A 358 -23.06 32.23 -14.29
C VAL A 358 -22.95 31.53 -15.63
N LEU A 359 -22.29 30.37 -15.69
CA LEU A 359 -22.02 29.65 -16.93
C LEU A 359 -23.09 28.60 -17.28
N TRP A 360 -24.27 28.66 -16.65
CA TRP A 360 -25.34 27.69 -16.90
C TRP A 360 -25.70 27.57 -18.39
N PRO A 361 -25.85 28.67 -19.16
CA PRO A 361 -26.12 28.55 -20.60
C PRO A 361 -25.02 27.79 -21.32
N LEU A 362 -23.75 28.09 -21.04
CA LEU A 362 -22.61 27.42 -21.68
C LEU A 362 -22.58 25.92 -21.34
N ALA A 363 -22.80 25.59 -20.07
CA ALA A 363 -22.83 24.20 -19.59
C ALA A 363 -23.98 23.38 -20.20
N VAL A 364 -25.10 24.01 -20.56
CA VAL A 364 -26.24 23.35 -21.20
C VAL A 364 -26.09 23.24 -22.72
N TYR A 365 -25.59 24.30 -23.38
CA TYR A 365 -25.49 24.33 -24.85
C TYR A 365 -24.24 23.63 -25.39
N LEU A 366 -23.14 23.63 -24.65
CA LEU A 366 -21.86 22.98 -25.03
C LEU A 366 -21.33 22.08 -23.88
N PRO A 367 -22.12 21.11 -23.40
CA PRO A 367 -21.80 20.35 -22.19
C PRO A 367 -20.47 19.60 -22.32
N PHE A 368 -20.25 18.91 -23.44
CA PHE A 368 -19.04 18.11 -23.64
C PHE A 368 -17.77 18.95 -23.60
N ILE A 369 -17.77 20.10 -24.29
CA ILE A 369 -16.60 21.00 -24.32
C ILE A 369 -16.37 21.60 -22.94
N TYR A 370 -17.44 22.06 -22.29
CA TYR A 370 -17.36 22.64 -20.96
C TYR A 370 -16.79 21.65 -19.94
N TYR A 371 -17.37 20.45 -19.82
CA TYR A 371 -16.93 19.45 -18.86
C TYR A 371 -15.55 18.90 -19.18
N PHE A 372 -15.19 18.75 -20.46
CA PHE A 372 -13.83 18.37 -20.86
C PHE A 372 -12.80 19.40 -20.36
N LEU A 373 -13.04 20.69 -20.58
CA LEU A 373 -12.14 21.75 -20.14
C LEU A 373 -12.11 21.87 -18.61
N ALA A 374 -13.27 21.85 -17.94
CA ALA A 374 -13.38 21.96 -16.50
C ALA A 374 -12.68 20.80 -15.78
N PHE A 375 -12.96 19.55 -16.18
CA PHE A 375 -12.30 18.39 -15.58
C PHE A 375 -10.81 18.32 -15.90
N SER A 376 -10.40 18.69 -17.12
CA SER A 376 -8.97 18.78 -17.45
C SER A 376 -8.28 19.80 -16.54
N ALA A 377 -8.86 21.00 -16.37
CA ALA A 377 -8.28 22.02 -15.50
C ALA A 377 -8.16 21.55 -14.04
N VAL A 378 -9.23 20.98 -13.48
CA VAL A 378 -9.20 20.44 -12.10
C VAL A 378 -8.18 19.31 -11.98
N TYR A 379 -8.11 18.40 -12.96
CA TYR A 379 -7.13 17.31 -12.99
C TYR A 379 -5.69 17.82 -13.02
N PHE A 380 -5.38 18.78 -13.89
CA PHE A 380 -4.03 19.34 -13.98
C PHE A 380 -3.63 20.07 -12.69
N ILE A 381 -4.56 20.80 -12.05
CA ILE A 381 -4.28 21.45 -10.77
C ILE A 381 -4.04 20.42 -9.66
N ALA A 382 -4.86 19.37 -9.60
CA ALA A 382 -4.64 18.27 -8.66
C ALA A 382 -3.26 17.63 -8.89
N LYS A 383 -2.89 17.33 -10.13
CA LYS A 383 -1.56 16.80 -10.47
C LYS A 383 -0.41 17.72 -10.12
N PHE A 384 -0.62 19.03 -10.14
CA PHE A 384 0.38 19.98 -9.66
C PHE A 384 0.59 19.88 -8.14
N PHE A 385 -0.48 19.65 -7.37
CA PHE A 385 -0.35 19.42 -5.92
C PHE A 385 0.39 18.11 -5.61
N GLU A 386 0.11 17.02 -6.33
CA GLU A 386 0.86 15.76 -6.20
C GLU A 386 2.36 15.96 -6.50
N ALA A 387 2.69 16.54 -7.65
CA ALA A 387 4.08 16.76 -8.04
C ALA A 387 4.83 17.70 -7.08
N LYS A 388 4.12 18.69 -6.51
CA LYS A 388 4.66 19.56 -5.45
C LYS A 388 4.89 18.75 -4.16
N ALA A 389 3.96 17.88 -3.78
CA ALA A 389 4.08 17.05 -2.59
C ALA A 389 5.29 16.13 -2.67
N ASP A 390 5.46 15.42 -3.80
CA ASP A 390 6.63 14.57 -4.07
C ASP A 390 7.94 15.35 -4.01
N LEU A 391 7.97 16.54 -4.65
CA LEU A 391 9.17 17.37 -4.68
C LEU A 391 9.53 17.93 -3.29
N GLU A 392 8.54 18.36 -2.50
CA GLU A 392 8.78 18.82 -1.13
C GLU A 392 9.22 17.67 -0.23
N ALA A 393 8.59 16.50 -0.33
CA ALA A 393 8.97 15.29 0.41
C ALA A 393 10.41 14.89 0.10
N ALA A 394 10.78 14.79 -1.18
CA ALA A 394 12.14 14.50 -1.61
C ALA A 394 13.17 15.52 -1.09
N LYS A 395 12.82 16.81 -1.06
CA LYS A 395 13.72 17.87 -0.57
C LYS A 395 13.88 17.89 0.96
N VAL A 396 12.82 17.60 1.69
CA VAL A 396 12.77 17.73 3.15
C VAL A 396 13.18 16.43 3.85
N ILE A 397 12.78 15.28 3.31
CA ILE A 397 13.21 13.96 3.79
C ILE A 397 14.59 13.59 3.21
N GLY A 398 14.93 14.01 1.99
CA GLY A 398 16.28 13.86 1.43
C GLY A 398 16.55 12.55 0.70
N GLU A 399 15.55 11.68 0.56
CA GLU A 399 15.68 10.35 -0.07
C GLU A 399 14.66 10.17 -1.21
N PRO A 400 14.89 10.79 -2.38
CA PRO A 400 13.94 10.74 -3.50
C PRO A 400 13.78 9.34 -4.09
N GLN A 401 14.81 8.50 -4.01
CA GLN A 401 14.77 7.14 -4.54
C GLN A 401 13.86 6.25 -3.69
N VAL A 402 14.01 6.32 -2.37
CA VAL A 402 13.17 5.60 -1.39
C VAL A 402 11.70 6.00 -1.54
N LEU A 403 11.42 7.29 -1.74
CA LEU A 403 10.05 7.74 -2.03
C LEU A 403 9.50 7.16 -3.35
N ALA A 404 10.34 7.04 -4.38
CA ALA A 404 9.94 6.49 -5.67
C ALA A 404 9.75 4.97 -5.63
N GLU A 405 10.42 4.27 -4.71
CA GLU A 405 10.24 2.84 -4.46
C GLU A 405 8.95 2.57 -3.66
N ALA A 406 8.55 3.51 -2.80
CA ALA A 406 7.35 3.42 -1.97
C ALA A 406 6.02 3.78 -2.68
N LEU A 407 6.06 4.57 -3.77
CA LEU A 407 4.91 5.05 -4.56
C LEU A 407 4.60 4.12 -5.74
#